data_AF-A0A3L6MYS0-F1
#
_entry.id   AF-A0A3L6MYS0-F1
#
_cell.length_a   1.000
_cell.length_b   1.000
_cell.length_c   1.000
_cell.angle_alpha   90.00
_cell.angle_beta   90.00
_cell.angle_gamma   90.00
#
_symmetry.space_group_name_H-M   'P 1'
#
loop_
_entity.id
_entity.type
_entity.pdbx_description
1 polymer ?
#
loop_
_entity_poly.entity_id
_entity_poly.type
_entity_poly.pdbx_seq_one_letter_code
_entity_poly.pdbx_strand_id
1 'polypeptide(L)'
;MVRDPSQELTVIFDPKASLPYIIRTIEDHPIYGESTKDLYLSSYKVVQGIKFAHTVQTIYNSTNQGVNPVLEDFIIDKVIINPSFPSKFFDGISKDKSLAPKSAAKKIPGISAGLMTEYNSNMLGTALKNANIENLKVETPVSDLPQVHWVIVDDDNDLGVKQMAIEFEHEVIILDAPPQWTKAVMKWVAKNLKKPVTYVAFNWEDQATHSADWSYVTVTKSCPTVKSPIVAFQADAWQAGLDAETSDQALMRQWLDQTLRDGLTRDAIVLPTHGKVAPLGQLINITAYPYPDFDATHWRHGAALC
;
A
#
# COMPACT_ATOMS: atom_id res chain seq x y z
N MET A 1 25.93 4.77 -24.40
CA MET A 1 25.49 4.15 -23.13
C MET A 1 26.71 4.01 -22.24
N VAL A 2 26.58 4.35 -20.96
CA VAL A 2 27.63 4.18 -19.94
C VAL A 2 27.01 3.37 -18.80
N ARG A 3 27.71 2.34 -18.32
CA ARG A 3 27.24 1.48 -17.24
C ARG A 3 28.24 1.53 -16.08
N ASP A 4 27.73 1.78 -14.88
CA ASP A 4 28.45 1.57 -13.63
C ASP A 4 28.03 0.20 -13.06
N PRO A 5 28.89 -0.82 -13.14
CA PRO A 5 28.56 -2.15 -12.63
C PRO A 5 28.54 -2.22 -11.10
N SER A 6 29.19 -1.28 -10.39
CA SER A 6 29.23 -1.28 -8.92
C SER A 6 27.94 -0.77 -8.29
N GLN A 7 27.21 0.09 -9.02
CA GLN A 7 25.92 0.65 -8.61
C GLN A 7 24.74 0.10 -9.43
N GLU A 8 25.00 -0.84 -10.35
CA GLU A 8 24.00 -1.41 -11.26
C GLU A 8 23.19 -0.35 -12.04
N LEU A 9 23.83 0.78 -12.32
CA LEU A 9 23.22 1.95 -12.93
C LEU A 9 23.71 2.11 -14.38
N THR A 10 22.78 2.37 -15.29
CA THR A 10 23.08 2.58 -16.72
C THR A 10 22.53 3.91 -17.18
N VAL A 11 23.36 4.73 -17.82
CA VAL A 11 22.94 5.98 -18.47
C VAL A 11 22.95 5.79 -19.99
N ILE A 12 21.79 6.01 -20.60
CA ILE A 12 21.59 5.99 -22.05
C ILE A 12 21.47 7.45 -22.50
N PHE A 13 22.29 7.82 -23.46
CA PHE A 13 22.38 9.19 -23.97
C PHE A 13 21.65 9.31 -25.30
N ASP A 14 21.00 10.44 -25.54
CA ASP A 14 20.51 10.80 -26.86
C ASP A 14 21.70 10.92 -27.83
N PRO A 15 21.71 10.19 -28.95
CA PRO A 15 22.87 10.14 -29.84
C PRO A 15 23.13 11.45 -30.59
N LYS A 16 22.15 12.34 -30.69
CA LYS A 16 22.28 13.65 -31.35
C LYS A 16 22.69 14.74 -30.38
N ALA A 17 22.05 14.79 -29.22
CA ALA A 17 22.27 15.84 -28.23
C ALA A 17 23.41 15.51 -27.25
N SER A 18 23.81 14.25 -27.15
CA SER A 18 24.74 13.73 -26.13
C SER A 18 24.31 14.05 -24.69
N LEU A 19 23.00 14.25 -24.49
CA LEU A 19 22.41 14.46 -23.17
C LEU A 19 21.86 13.14 -22.63
N PRO A 20 21.82 12.95 -21.30
CA PRO A 20 21.11 11.82 -20.70
C PRO A 20 19.68 11.76 -21.23
N TYR A 21 19.22 10.58 -21.61
CA TYR A 21 17.87 10.35 -22.09
C TYR A 21 17.14 9.37 -21.16
N ILE A 22 17.85 8.31 -20.73
CA ILE A 22 17.36 7.36 -19.74
C ILE A 22 18.45 7.13 -18.70
N ILE A 23 18.08 7.18 -17.43
CA ILE A 23 18.88 6.64 -16.32
C ILE A 23 18.16 5.39 -15.81
N ARG A 24 18.82 4.25 -15.88
CA ARG A 24 18.24 2.92 -15.64
C ARG A 24 18.89 2.24 -14.46
N THR A 25 18.07 1.67 -13.58
CA THR A 25 18.46 0.63 -12.61
C THR A 25 17.72 -0.67 -12.94
N ILE A 26 18.32 -1.80 -12.54
CA ILE A 26 17.67 -3.12 -12.59
C ILE A 26 17.15 -3.40 -11.19
N GLU A 27 15.87 -3.75 -11.08
CA GLU A 27 15.22 -4.02 -9.80
C GLU A 27 14.36 -5.28 -9.91
N ASP A 28 14.17 -5.95 -8.78
CA ASP A 28 13.17 -7.01 -8.64
C ASP A 28 12.07 -6.47 -7.74
N HIS A 29 11.00 -5.99 -8.38
CA HIS A 29 9.90 -5.29 -7.74
C HIS A 29 8.88 -6.32 -7.20
N PRO A 30 8.36 -6.17 -5.97
CA PRO A 30 7.40 -7.13 -5.41
C PRO A 30 6.14 -7.32 -6.25
N ILE A 31 5.60 -6.21 -6.78
CA ILE A 31 4.44 -6.20 -7.68
C ILE A 31 4.82 -6.58 -9.12
N TYR A 32 5.82 -5.92 -9.71
CA TYR A 32 6.12 -6.03 -11.13
C TYR A 32 7.18 -7.10 -11.49
N GLY A 33 7.77 -7.76 -10.49
CA GLY A 33 8.88 -8.70 -10.65
C GLY A 33 10.17 -8.04 -11.18
N GLU A 34 11.04 -8.86 -11.77
CA GLU A 34 12.24 -8.39 -12.45
C GLU A 34 11.90 -7.35 -13.53
N SER A 35 12.43 -6.16 -13.34
CA SER A 35 12.06 -4.97 -14.10
C SER A 35 13.24 -3.99 -14.20
N THR A 36 13.17 -3.09 -15.17
CA THR A 36 14.04 -1.91 -15.20
C THR A 36 13.26 -0.70 -14.71
N LYS A 37 13.84 0.04 -13.76
CA LYS A 37 13.34 1.37 -13.40
C LYS A 37 14.07 2.41 -14.24
N ASP A 38 13.33 3.03 -15.14
CA ASP A 38 13.84 4.00 -16.09
C ASP A 38 13.37 5.41 -15.73
N LEU A 39 14.32 6.28 -15.44
CA LEU A 39 14.11 7.73 -15.36
C LEU A 39 14.34 8.33 -16.75
N TYR A 40 13.26 8.65 -17.44
CA TYR A 40 13.26 9.36 -18.71
C TYR A 40 13.44 10.85 -18.50
N LEU A 41 14.38 11.43 -19.24
CA LEU A 41 14.74 12.84 -19.17
C LEU A 41 14.51 13.48 -20.55
N SER A 42 13.64 14.47 -20.61
CA SER A 42 13.31 15.13 -21.87
C SER A 42 13.03 16.63 -21.70
N SER A 43 12.66 17.27 -22.82
CA SER A 43 12.34 18.70 -22.88
C SER A 43 13.48 19.61 -22.38
N TYR A 44 14.73 19.28 -22.72
CA TYR A 44 15.88 20.03 -22.21
C TYR A 44 15.83 21.52 -22.58
N LYS A 45 15.95 22.40 -21.58
CA LYS A 45 16.04 23.86 -21.76
C LYS A 45 17.38 24.38 -21.29
N VAL A 46 17.85 25.44 -21.94
CA VAL A 46 19.08 26.14 -21.55
C VAL A 46 18.76 27.15 -20.44
N VAL A 47 19.44 27.02 -19.31
CA VAL A 47 19.40 27.98 -18.20
C VAL A 47 20.83 28.43 -17.93
N GLN A 48 21.11 29.72 -18.16
CA GLN A 48 22.45 30.33 -18.07
C GLN A 48 23.57 29.48 -18.74
N GLY A 49 23.28 28.93 -19.93
CA GLY A 49 24.26 28.15 -20.70
C GLY A 49 24.33 26.66 -20.39
N ILE A 50 23.61 26.18 -19.36
CA ILE A 50 23.55 24.76 -19.00
C ILE A 50 22.20 24.17 -19.42
N LYS A 51 22.20 22.97 -20.00
CA LYS A 51 20.97 22.27 -20.39
C LYS A 51 20.44 21.43 -19.23
N PHE A 52 19.22 21.71 -18.78
CA PHE A 52 18.50 20.93 -17.77
C PHE A 52 17.29 20.25 -18.41
N ALA A 53 17.01 19.00 -18.02
CA ALA A 53 15.74 18.35 -18.37
C ALA A 53 14.60 19.13 -17.70
N HIS A 54 13.48 19.32 -18.42
CA HIS A 54 12.28 19.93 -17.85
C HIS A 54 11.11 18.97 -17.75
N THR A 55 11.21 17.78 -18.33
CA THR A 55 10.24 16.71 -18.17
C THR A 55 10.99 15.51 -17.63
N VAL A 56 10.47 14.96 -16.53
CA VAL A 56 11.01 13.80 -15.85
C VAL A 56 9.88 12.80 -15.70
N GLN A 57 10.11 11.58 -16.20
CA GLN A 57 9.15 10.50 -16.09
C GLN A 57 9.84 9.24 -15.59
N THR A 58 9.29 8.62 -14.55
CA THR A 58 9.78 7.34 -14.03
C THR A 58 8.86 6.23 -14.52
N ILE A 59 9.41 5.24 -15.22
CA ILE A 59 8.69 4.08 -15.74
C ILE A 59 9.31 2.80 -15.18
N TYR A 60 8.50 1.88 -14.68
CA TYR A 60 8.92 0.50 -14.46
C TYR A 60 8.59 -0.33 -15.68
N ASN A 61 9.60 -0.96 -16.29
CA ASN A 61 9.40 -1.87 -17.41
C ASN A 61 9.54 -3.30 -16.90
N SER A 62 8.40 -3.97 -16.71
CA SER A 62 8.36 -5.38 -16.30
C SER A 62 8.42 -6.29 -17.51
N THR A 63 9.51 -7.04 -17.63
CA THR A 63 9.63 -8.09 -18.64
C THR A 63 8.72 -9.27 -18.35
N ASN A 64 8.46 -9.58 -17.08
CA ASN A 64 7.68 -10.76 -16.68
C ASN A 64 6.18 -10.55 -16.82
N GLN A 65 5.70 -9.32 -16.61
CA GLN A 65 4.27 -8.98 -16.72
C GLN A 65 3.92 -8.25 -18.01
N GLY A 66 4.91 -7.79 -18.79
CA GLY A 66 4.69 -7.08 -20.04
C GLY A 66 4.05 -5.70 -19.86
N VAL A 67 4.22 -5.08 -18.69
CA VAL A 67 3.65 -3.77 -18.34
C VAL A 67 4.73 -2.70 -18.22
N ASN A 68 4.36 -1.46 -18.55
CA ASN A 68 5.22 -0.27 -18.47
C ASN A 68 4.56 0.87 -17.67
N PRO A 69 4.19 0.66 -16.38
CA PRO A 69 3.55 1.70 -15.59
C PRO A 69 4.44 2.94 -15.43
N VAL A 70 3.83 4.11 -15.64
CA VAL A 70 4.42 5.41 -15.27
C VAL A 70 4.15 5.63 -13.78
N LEU A 71 5.21 5.73 -12.97
CA LEU A 71 5.08 5.96 -11.53
C LEU A 71 5.11 7.43 -11.16
N GLU A 72 5.86 8.22 -11.93
CA GLU A 72 6.04 9.63 -11.66
C GLU A 72 6.15 10.33 -13.01
N ASP A 73 5.45 11.45 -13.18
CA ASP A 73 5.53 12.30 -14.35
C ASP A 73 5.38 13.75 -13.88
N PHE A 74 6.47 14.50 -13.95
CA PHE A 74 6.45 15.91 -13.58
C PHE A 74 7.22 16.79 -14.53
N ILE A 75 6.83 18.05 -14.50
CA ILE A 75 7.46 19.12 -15.24
C ILE A 75 8.23 19.98 -14.24
N ILE A 76 9.53 20.14 -14.48
CA ILE A 76 10.32 21.16 -13.80
C ILE A 76 9.95 22.47 -14.46
N ASP A 77 9.13 23.29 -13.79
CA ASP A 77 8.70 24.57 -14.36
C ASP A 77 9.88 25.55 -14.49
N LYS A 78 10.66 25.68 -13.41
CA LYS A 78 11.73 26.68 -13.30
C LYS A 78 12.99 26.11 -12.64
N VAL A 79 14.14 26.39 -13.27
CA VAL A 79 15.47 26.18 -12.68
C VAL A 79 16.11 27.52 -12.36
N ILE A 80 16.58 27.68 -11.13
CA ILE A 80 17.35 28.86 -10.69
C ILE A 80 18.77 28.38 -10.39
N ILE A 81 19.76 28.97 -11.07
CA ILE A 81 21.17 28.63 -10.87
C ILE A 81 21.75 29.55 -9.81
N ASN A 82 22.50 28.96 -8.88
CA ASN A 82 23.11 29.63 -7.74
C ASN A 82 22.13 30.52 -6.92
N PRO A 83 20.95 30.01 -6.53
CA PRO A 83 20.07 30.74 -5.63
C PRO A 83 20.78 31.04 -4.31
N SER A 84 20.53 32.21 -3.74
CA SER A 84 21.03 32.56 -2.42
C SER A 84 20.11 31.97 -1.35
N PHE A 85 20.70 31.22 -0.42
CA PHE A 85 20.00 30.70 0.75
C PHE A 85 20.56 31.33 2.03
N PRO A 86 19.75 31.55 3.07
CA PRO A 86 20.24 31.88 4.40
C PRO A 86 21.29 30.85 4.86
N SER A 87 22.28 31.28 5.65
CA SER A 87 23.39 30.41 6.09
C SER A 87 22.96 29.16 6.86
N LYS A 88 21.75 29.18 7.43
CA LYS A 88 21.14 28.08 8.20
C LYS A 88 20.00 27.38 7.45
N PHE A 89 19.80 27.67 6.17
CA PHE A 89 18.66 27.14 5.41
C PHE A 89 18.68 25.61 5.32
N PHE A 90 19.87 25.03 5.17
CA PHE A 90 20.08 23.59 5.17
C PHE A 90 20.52 23.05 6.55
N ASP A 91 20.51 23.88 7.59
CA ASP A 91 20.69 23.38 8.96
C ASP A 91 19.48 22.49 9.22
N GLY A 92 19.71 21.18 9.23
CA GLY A 92 18.67 20.24 9.63
C GLY A 92 18.11 20.61 10.99
N ILE A 93 16.86 20.23 11.24
CA ILE A 93 16.30 20.33 12.59
C ILE A 93 17.21 19.61 13.59
N SER A 94 17.32 20.16 14.79
CA SER A 94 18.21 19.61 15.82
C SER A 94 17.86 18.13 16.06
N LYS A 95 18.87 17.32 16.41
CA LYS A 95 18.74 15.85 16.49
C LYS A 95 17.65 15.38 17.47
N ASP A 96 17.32 16.20 18.46
CA ASP A 96 16.22 16.06 19.41
C ASP A 96 14.83 16.36 18.82
N LYS A 97 14.78 17.15 17.74
CA LYS A 97 13.55 17.53 17.02
C LYS A 97 13.33 16.73 15.73
N SER A 98 14.34 16.02 15.24
CA SER A 98 14.22 15.18 14.06
C SER A 98 13.48 13.87 14.35
N LEU A 99 12.38 13.64 13.63
CA LEU A 99 11.68 12.35 13.58
C LEU A 99 12.41 11.33 12.68
N ALA A 100 13.42 11.77 11.92
CA ALA A 100 14.16 10.89 11.03
C ALA A 100 15.07 9.93 11.82
N PRO A 101 15.26 8.68 11.35
CA PRO A 101 16.17 7.73 11.95
C PRO A 101 17.59 8.30 12.12
N LYS A 102 18.16 8.16 13.31
CA LYS A 102 19.49 8.72 13.68
C LYS A 102 20.68 7.94 13.11
N SER A 103 20.40 6.86 12.40
CA SER A 103 21.38 5.98 11.76
C SER A 103 20.82 5.52 10.42
N ALA A 104 21.69 5.32 9.44
CA ALA A 104 21.31 4.69 8.19
C ALA A 104 20.60 3.34 8.44
N ALA A 105 19.57 3.05 7.65
CA ALA A 105 18.92 1.75 7.69
C ALA A 105 19.95 0.66 7.42
N LYS A 106 20.01 -0.35 8.29
CA LYS A 106 20.86 -1.52 8.06
C LYS A 106 20.20 -2.39 7.00
N LYS A 107 20.97 -2.92 6.05
CA LYS A 107 20.47 -3.94 5.14
C LYS A 107 19.92 -5.11 5.96
N ILE A 108 18.68 -5.49 5.69
CA ILE A 108 18.05 -6.68 6.27
C ILE A 108 18.29 -7.84 5.30
N PRO A 109 19.00 -8.91 5.70
CA PRO A 109 19.20 -10.06 4.84
C PRO A 109 17.86 -10.62 4.33
N GLY A 110 17.75 -10.81 3.02
CA GLY A 110 16.54 -11.32 2.36
C GLY A 110 15.50 -10.25 1.94
N ILE A 111 15.77 -8.95 2.15
CA ILE A 111 14.93 -7.86 1.64
C ILE A 111 15.69 -7.14 0.52
N SER A 112 15.10 -7.11 -0.68
CA SER A 112 15.69 -6.44 -1.85
C SER A 112 15.63 -4.92 -1.71
N ALA A 113 16.50 -4.21 -2.43
CA ALA A 113 16.45 -2.75 -2.48
C ALA A 113 15.12 -2.23 -3.09
N GLY A 114 14.50 -3.00 -4.00
CA GLY A 114 13.23 -2.67 -4.65
C GLY A 114 12.08 -2.46 -3.67
N LEU A 115 11.98 -3.29 -2.62
CA LEU A 115 10.96 -3.13 -1.56
C LEU A 115 11.14 -1.80 -0.79
N MET A 116 12.38 -1.32 -0.65
CA MET A 116 12.64 -0.03 0.01
C MET A 116 12.33 1.17 -0.88
N THR A 117 12.52 1.06 -2.18
CA THR A 117 12.23 2.15 -3.12
C THR A 117 10.73 2.40 -3.22
N GLU A 118 9.92 1.34 -3.32
CA GLU A 118 8.44 1.40 -3.39
C GLU A 118 7.81 2.11 -2.17
N TYR A 119 8.17 1.68 -0.95
CA TYR A 119 7.70 2.30 0.29
C TYR A 119 8.14 3.77 0.44
N ASN A 120 9.30 4.13 -0.10
CA ASN A 120 9.82 5.49 -0.06
C ASN A 120 9.13 6.38 -1.11
N SER A 121 8.92 5.88 -2.34
CA SER A 121 8.20 6.59 -3.40
C SER A 121 6.73 6.81 -3.08
N ASN A 122 6.11 5.90 -2.32
CA ASN A 122 4.74 6.09 -1.84
C ASN A 122 4.65 7.01 -0.61
N MET A 123 5.78 7.49 -0.07
CA MET A 123 5.87 8.21 1.21
C MET A 123 5.27 7.44 2.42
N LEU A 124 4.90 6.16 2.24
CA LEU A 124 4.31 5.28 3.25
C LEU A 124 5.38 4.60 4.12
N GLY A 125 6.47 5.31 4.42
CA GLY A 125 7.53 4.82 5.30
C GLY A 125 7.06 4.78 6.76
N THR A 126 6.18 3.84 7.12
CA THR A 126 5.87 3.58 8.53
C THR A 126 7.12 3.01 9.19
N ALA A 127 7.67 3.72 10.18
CA ALA A 127 8.85 3.29 10.91
C ALA A 127 8.64 1.86 11.45
N LEU A 128 9.45 0.94 10.95
CA LEU A 128 9.38 -0.48 11.24
C LEU A 128 9.59 -0.74 12.74
N LYS A 129 8.50 -0.93 13.50
CA LYS A 129 8.59 -1.54 14.82
C LYS A 129 8.64 -3.05 14.68
N ASN A 130 9.57 -3.67 15.41
CA ASN A 130 9.59 -5.11 15.57
C ASN A 130 8.41 -5.51 16.48
N ALA A 131 7.47 -6.28 15.95
CA ALA A 131 6.41 -6.89 16.74
C ALA A 131 6.90 -8.20 17.36
N ASN A 132 6.50 -8.44 18.62
CA ASN A 132 6.79 -9.65 19.37
C ASN A 132 5.47 -10.35 19.68
N ILE A 133 5.47 -11.69 19.81
CA ILE A 133 4.25 -12.45 20.08
C ILE A 133 3.56 -12.03 21.38
N GLU A 134 4.33 -11.62 22.39
CA GLU A 134 3.83 -11.17 23.68
C GLU A 134 3.09 -9.84 23.63
N ASN A 135 3.34 -9.04 22.59
CA ASN A 135 2.77 -7.70 22.44
C ASN A 135 1.56 -7.67 21.49
N LEU A 136 1.27 -8.79 20.81
CA LEU A 136 0.11 -8.87 19.94
C LEU A 136 -1.18 -8.88 20.77
N LYS A 137 -2.11 -8.01 20.42
CA LYS A 137 -3.50 -8.09 20.91
C LYS A 137 -4.33 -8.73 19.81
N VAL A 138 -5.22 -9.66 20.16
CA VAL A 138 -6.06 -10.34 19.18
C VAL A 138 -7.50 -10.23 19.64
N GLU A 139 -8.35 -9.76 18.73
CA GLU A 139 -9.77 -9.60 18.95
C GLU A 139 -10.56 -10.46 17.96
N THR A 140 -11.77 -10.87 18.36
CA THR A 140 -12.73 -11.55 17.48
C THR A 140 -13.92 -10.62 17.33
N PRO A 141 -13.84 -9.60 16.46
CA PRO A 141 -14.78 -8.47 16.46
C PRO A 141 -16.20 -8.87 16.03
N VAL A 142 -16.37 -10.04 15.41
CA VAL A 142 -17.65 -10.54 14.93
C VAL A 142 -17.97 -11.88 15.58
N SER A 143 -18.86 -11.88 16.56
CA SER A 143 -19.24 -13.08 17.34
C SER A 143 -19.76 -14.22 16.48
N ASP A 144 -20.44 -13.89 15.38
CA ASP A 144 -21.04 -14.84 14.43
C ASP A 144 -20.03 -15.44 13.45
N LEU A 145 -18.80 -14.92 13.42
CA LEU A 145 -17.67 -15.40 12.63
C LEU A 145 -16.45 -15.59 13.55
N PRO A 146 -16.51 -16.54 14.51
CA PRO A 146 -15.45 -16.73 15.51
C PRO A 146 -14.08 -17.10 14.92
N GLN A 147 -14.06 -17.53 13.66
CA GLN A 147 -12.87 -17.83 12.88
C GLN A 147 -12.15 -16.60 12.31
N VAL A 148 -12.73 -15.41 12.43
CA VAL A 148 -12.14 -14.15 11.95
C VAL A 148 -11.51 -13.41 13.13
N HIS A 149 -10.19 -13.28 13.10
CA HIS A 149 -9.40 -12.64 14.13
C HIS A 149 -8.79 -11.35 13.61
N TRP A 150 -8.95 -10.25 14.36
CA TRP A 150 -8.27 -8.99 14.12
C TRP A 150 -7.02 -8.93 15.01
N VAL A 151 -5.85 -9.07 14.37
CA VAL A 151 -4.55 -9.15 15.02
C VAL A 151 -3.91 -7.77 15.03
N ILE A 152 -3.89 -7.14 16.18
CA ILE A 152 -3.36 -5.81 16.41
C ILE A 152 -1.85 -5.93 16.66
N VAL A 153 -1.07 -5.47 15.68
CA VAL A 153 0.40 -5.53 15.67
C VAL A 153 1.00 -4.29 16.32
N ASP A 154 0.42 -3.12 16.03
CA ASP A 154 0.75 -1.82 16.64
C ASP A 154 -0.55 -1.03 16.87
N ASP A 155 -0.73 -0.52 18.08
CA ASP A 155 -1.84 0.37 18.45
C ASP A 155 -1.38 1.61 19.22
N ASP A 156 -0.12 2.02 19.06
CA ASP A 156 0.41 3.23 19.70
C ASP A 156 -0.28 4.52 19.20
N ASN A 157 -0.97 4.46 18.06
CA ASN A 157 -1.87 5.51 17.58
C ASN A 157 -2.99 4.93 16.69
N ASP A 158 -3.93 5.79 16.27
CA ASP A 158 -5.07 5.39 15.44
C ASP A 158 -4.67 4.80 14.07
N LEU A 159 -3.46 5.09 13.57
CA LEU A 159 -2.87 4.55 12.35
C LEU A 159 -1.94 3.34 12.59
N GLY A 160 -1.91 2.78 13.80
CA GLY A 160 -1.16 1.57 14.06
C GLY A 160 -1.58 0.41 13.14
N VAL A 161 -0.80 -0.65 13.08
CA VAL A 161 -0.94 -1.74 12.11
C VAL A 161 -1.80 -2.87 12.65
N LYS A 162 -2.73 -3.36 11.84
CA LYS A 162 -3.52 -4.56 12.12
C LYS A 162 -3.52 -5.51 10.91
N GLN A 163 -3.63 -6.80 11.19
CA GLN A 163 -3.76 -7.86 10.19
C GLN A 163 -5.04 -8.64 10.46
N MET A 164 -5.65 -9.22 9.42
CA MET A 164 -6.76 -10.15 9.61
C MET A 164 -6.27 -11.59 9.46
N ALA A 165 -6.59 -12.44 10.43
CA ALA A 165 -6.39 -13.87 10.33
C ALA A 165 -7.73 -14.58 10.20
N ILE A 166 -7.90 -15.38 9.13
CA ILE A 166 -9.08 -16.20 8.90
C ILE A 166 -8.70 -17.66 9.13
N GLU A 167 -9.33 -18.29 10.11
CA GLU A 167 -9.10 -19.67 10.48
C GLU A 167 -10.04 -20.63 9.73
N PHE A 168 -9.47 -21.57 8.98
CA PHE A 168 -10.18 -22.68 8.34
C PHE A 168 -9.97 -23.97 9.13
N GLU A 169 -10.60 -25.07 8.71
CA GLU A 169 -10.48 -26.37 9.39
C GLU A 169 -9.02 -26.84 9.48
N HIS A 170 -8.26 -26.68 8.39
CA HIS A 170 -6.90 -27.18 8.27
C HIS A 170 -5.84 -26.10 8.17
N GLU A 171 -6.21 -24.84 8.02
CA GLU A 171 -5.29 -23.79 7.61
C GLU A 171 -5.72 -22.40 8.09
N VAL A 172 -4.85 -21.42 7.94
CA VAL A 172 -5.12 -20.01 8.28
C VAL A 172 -4.69 -19.12 7.12
N ILE A 173 -5.51 -18.12 6.79
CA ILE A 173 -5.19 -17.08 5.83
C ILE A 173 -4.84 -15.81 6.60
N ILE A 174 -3.71 -15.17 6.29
CA ILE A 174 -3.33 -13.87 6.87
C ILE A 174 -3.40 -12.80 5.79
N LEU A 175 -4.12 -11.71 6.10
CA LEU A 175 -4.27 -10.56 5.20
C LEU A 175 -3.43 -9.39 5.65
N ASP A 176 -2.99 -8.61 4.66
CA ASP A 176 -2.07 -7.48 4.79
C ASP A 176 -0.82 -7.83 5.62
N ALA A 177 0.00 -8.67 5.02
CA ALA A 177 0.99 -9.47 5.72
C ALA A 177 2.44 -9.08 5.38
N PRO A 178 2.91 -7.83 5.60
CA PRO A 178 4.27 -7.45 5.25
C PRO A 178 5.30 -8.32 5.99
N PRO A 179 6.39 -8.77 5.32
CA PRO A 179 7.27 -9.83 5.83
C PRO A 179 7.87 -9.60 7.23
N GLN A 180 8.05 -8.34 7.64
CA GLN A 180 8.60 -8.00 8.95
C GLN A 180 7.62 -8.17 10.11
N TRP A 181 6.34 -7.81 9.93
CA TRP A 181 5.31 -7.83 10.98
C TRP A 181 4.64 -9.19 11.11
N THR A 182 4.45 -9.86 9.98
CA THR A 182 3.79 -11.17 9.90
C THR A 182 4.54 -12.27 10.63
N LYS A 183 5.85 -12.14 10.88
CA LYS A 183 6.61 -13.15 11.64
C LYS A 183 6.07 -13.37 13.05
N ALA A 184 5.63 -12.30 13.73
CA ALA A 184 5.04 -12.43 15.06
C ALA A 184 3.66 -13.10 14.96
N VAL A 185 2.87 -12.72 13.96
CA VAL A 185 1.54 -13.28 13.69
C VAL A 185 1.63 -14.77 13.35
N MET A 186 2.57 -15.19 12.50
CA MET A 186 2.81 -16.60 12.18
C MET A 186 3.21 -17.41 13.42
N LYS A 187 4.06 -16.84 14.30
CA LYS A 187 4.38 -17.49 15.59
C LYS A 187 3.15 -17.60 16.47
N TRP A 188 2.28 -16.59 16.48
CA TRP A 188 1.01 -16.63 17.20
C TRP A 188 0.07 -17.69 16.64
N VAL A 189 -0.08 -17.79 15.32
CA VAL A 189 -0.87 -18.84 14.66
C VAL A 189 -0.35 -20.22 15.02
N ALA A 190 0.95 -20.45 14.91
CA ALA A 190 1.57 -21.72 15.25
C ALA A 190 1.36 -22.11 16.72
N LYS A 191 1.40 -21.14 17.64
CA LYS A 191 1.20 -21.35 19.08
C LYS A 191 -0.27 -21.62 19.45
N ASN A 192 -1.19 -20.82 18.91
CA ASN A 192 -2.57 -20.76 19.39
C ASN A 192 -3.54 -21.52 18.49
N LEU A 193 -3.45 -21.35 17.17
CA LEU A 193 -4.34 -22.01 16.21
C LEU A 193 -3.80 -23.38 15.77
N LYS A 194 -2.47 -23.58 15.84
CA LYS A 194 -1.78 -24.84 15.52
C LYS A 194 -2.10 -25.38 14.12
N LYS A 195 -2.29 -24.46 13.17
CA LYS A 195 -2.61 -24.74 11.77
C LYS A 195 -1.57 -24.08 10.85
N PRO A 196 -1.24 -24.67 9.70
CA PRO A 196 -0.42 -24.02 8.68
C PRO A 196 -1.07 -22.74 8.17
N VAL A 197 -0.26 -21.72 7.90
CA VAL A 197 -0.69 -20.56 7.12
C VAL A 197 -0.49 -20.90 5.66
N THR A 198 -1.54 -20.87 4.84
CA THR A 198 -1.52 -21.47 3.50
C THR A 198 -1.82 -20.51 2.35
N TYR A 199 -2.58 -19.44 2.60
CA TYR A 199 -2.94 -18.47 1.57
C TYR A 199 -2.90 -17.03 2.08
N VAL A 200 -2.73 -16.12 1.12
CA VAL A 200 -3.06 -14.69 1.19
C VAL A 200 -4.07 -14.49 0.06
N ALA A 201 -5.29 -14.04 0.38
CA ALA A 201 -6.38 -13.91 -0.61
C ALA A 201 -6.75 -12.43 -0.81
N PHE A 202 -7.15 -12.08 -2.02
CA PHE A 202 -7.30 -10.71 -2.51
C PHE A 202 -8.44 -10.70 -3.56
N ASN A 203 -9.54 -9.95 -3.36
CA ASN A 203 -10.54 -9.71 -4.43
C ASN A 203 -10.19 -8.49 -5.28
N TRP A 204 -9.73 -8.72 -6.50
CA TRP A 204 -9.24 -7.72 -7.46
C TRP A 204 -10.35 -7.21 -8.40
N GLU A 205 -10.37 -5.92 -8.70
CA GLU A 205 -11.24 -5.29 -9.73
C GLU A 205 -10.45 -4.23 -10.52
N ASP A 206 -10.68 -4.11 -11.82
CA ASP A 206 -9.87 -3.33 -12.77
C ASP A 206 -10.01 -1.80 -12.65
N GLN A 207 -11.11 -1.32 -12.05
CA GLN A 207 -11.45 0.12 -12.01
C GLN A 207 -11.28 0.79 -10.63
N ALA A 208 -10.78 0.08 -9.62
CA ALA A 208 -10.43 0.73 -8.35
C ALA A 208 -9.17 1.57 -8.52
N THR A 209 -9.00 2.65 -7.77
CA THR A 209 -7.75 3.45 -7.75
C THR A 209 -6.53 2.65 -7.30
N HIS A 210 -6.80 1.48 -6.74
CA HIS A 210 -5.86 0.45 -6.34
C HIS A 210 -5.92 -0.81 -7.23
N SER A 211 -6.49 -0.75 -8.43
CA SER A 211 -6.66 -1.94 -9.28
C SER A 211 -5.35 -2.55 -9.79
N ALA A 212 -4.22 -1.85 -9.67
CA ALA A 212 -2.92 -2.42 -9.96
C ALA A 212 -2.26 -3.10 -8.74
N ASP A 213 -2.69 -2.81 -7.51
CA ASP A 213 -1.97 -3.20 -6.29
C ASP A 213 -2.79 -3.54 -5.03
N TRP A 214 -4.04 -3.08 -4.81
CA TRP A 214 -4.88 -3.50 -3.67
C TRP A 214 -6.35 -3.85 -3.99
N SER A 215 -6.67 -5.05 -3.56
CA SER A 215 -7.98 -5.68 -3.37
C SER A 215 -8.49 -5.59 -1.93
N TYR A 216 -9.78 -5.87 -1.69
CA TYR A 216 -10.32 -6.08 -0.34
C TYR A 216 -10.89 -7.49 -0.18
N VAL A 217 -10.98 -8.02 1.04
CA VAL A 217 -11.45 -9.40 1.28
C VAL A 217 -12.78 -9.38 1.99
N THR A 218 -13.72 -10.18 1.50
CA THR A 218 -15.00 -10.39 2.15
C THR A 218 -15.05 -11.75 2.84
N VAL A 219 -15.53 -11.79 4.08
CA VAL A 219 -15.82 -13.03 4.81
C VAL A 219 -17.28 -13.05 5.23
N THR A 220 -17.98 -14.13 4.87
CA THR A 220 -19.36 -14.36 5.26
C THR A 220 -19.66 -15.86 5.34
N LYS A 221 -20.89 -16.23 5.69
CA LYS A 221 -21.38 -17.62 5.69
C LYS A 221 -21.53 -18.10 4.25
N SER A 222 -21.35 -19.40 3.99
CA SER A 222 -21.48 -19.99 2.66
C SER A 222 -22.85 -19.76 2.01
N CYS A 223 -23.91 -19.69 2.83
CA CYS A 223 -25.27 -19.35 2.41
C CYS A 223 -25.78 -18.18 3.25
N PRO A 224 -25.39 -16.93 2.93
CA PRO A 224 -25.78 -15.78 3.73
C PRO A 224 -27.27 -15.46 3.51
N THR A 225 -27.96 -15.22 4.60
CA THR A 225 -29.30 -14.61 4.63
C THR A 225 -29.19 -13.10 4.76
N VAL A 226 -30.31 -12.38 4.60
CA VAL A 226 -30.39 -10.91 4.82
C VAL A 226 -29.76 -10.46 6.15
N LYS A 227 -29.78 -11.31 7.19
CA LYS A 227 -29.21 -11.00 8.52
C LYS A 227 -27.80 -11.53 8.74
N SER A 228 -27.17 -12.13 7.73
CA SER A 228 -25.85 -12.71 7.90
C SER A 228 -24.78 -11.63 7.95
N PRO A 229 -23.79 -11.76 8.84
CA PRO A 229 -22.69 -10.80 8.88
C PRO A 229 -21.87 -10.91 7.60
N ILE A 230 -21.46 -9.76 7.08
CA ILE A 230 -20.40 -9.66 6.08
C ILE A 230 -19.29 -8.82 6.68
N VAL A 231 -18.09 -9.39 6.75
CA VAL A 231 -16.87 -8.68 7.10
C VAL A 231 -16.16 -8.28 5.82
N ALA A 232 -15.75 -7.02 5.73
CA ALA A 232 -14.88 -6.52 4.67
C ALA A 232 -13.55 -6.09 5.29
N PHE A 233 -12.46 -6.76 4.93
CA PHE A 233 -11.11 -6.34 5.26
C PHE A 233 -10.55 -5.48 4.14
N GLN A 234 -10.12 -4.28 4.47
CA GLN A 234 -9.54 -3.33 3.53
C GLN A 234 -8.23 -2.80 4.14
N ALA A 235 -7.21 -2.54 3.32
CA ALA A 235 -5.96 -1.99 3.84
C ALA A 235 -6.07 -0.47 4.09
N ASP A 236 -5.95 0.31 3.01
CA ASP A 236 -5.63 1.74 3.09
C ASP A 236 -6.67 2.67 2.45
N ALA A 237 -7.77 2.13 1.96
CA ALA A 237 -8.85 2.91 1.35
C ALA A 237 -9.64 3.74 2.36
N TRP A 238 -9.68 3.33 3.64
CA TRP A 238 -10.36 4.07 4.70
C TRP A 238 -9.76 3.87 6.09
N GLN A 239 -9.14 4.92 6.64
CA GLN A 239 -8.63 4.94 8.02
C GLN A 239 -9.73 5.29 9.03
N ALA A 240 -10.65 4.36 9.25
CA ALA A 240 -11.81 4.58 10.11
C ALA A 240 -11.41 5.04 11.53
N GLY A 241 -12.04 6.12 12.01
CA GLY A 241 -11.72 6.73 13.31
C GLY A 241 -10.84 7.98 13.22
N LEU A 242 -10.29 8.30 12.05
CA LEU A 242 -9.79 9.64 11.76
C LEU A 242 -10.93 10.61 11.42
N ASP A 243 -10.70 11.89 11.67
CA ASP A 243 -11.61 12.96 11.24
C ASP A 243 -11.70 12.98 9.72
N ALA A 244 -12.90 13.17 9.18
CA ALA A 244 -13.17 13.16 7.75
C ALA A 244 -12.25 14.11 6.95
N GLU A 245 -11.92 15.26 7.54
CA GLU A 245 -11.07 16.30 6.94
C GLU A 245 -9.60 15.87 6.80
N THR A 246 -9.15 14.91 7.62
CA THR A 246 -7.77 14.35 7.60
C THR A 246 -7.62 13.11 6.75
N SER A 247 -8.73 12.68 6.15
CA SER A 247 -8.94 11.38 5.55
C SER A 247 -9.08 11.57 4.04
N ASP A 248 -8.48 10.70 3.20
CA ASP A 248 -8.54 10.87 1.74
C ASP A 248 -9.94 10.59 1.18
N GLN A 249 -10.75 11.64 1.08
CA GLN A 249 -12.14 11.56 0.63
C GLN A 249 -12.28 11.03 -0.81
N ALA A 250 -11.27 11.24 -1.67
CA ALA A 250 -11.32 10.73 -3.03
C ALA A 250 -11.14 9.20 -3.02
N LEU A 251 -10.17 8.71 -2.26
CA LEU A 251 -9.88 7.29 -2.12
C LEU A 251 -11.04 6.51 -1.50
N MET A 252 -11.60 7.07 -0.42
CA MET A 252 -12.79 6.54 0.22
C MET A 252 -13.97 6.39 -0.74
N ARG A 253 -14.24 7.41 -1.56
CA ARG A 253 -15.32 7.37 -2.55
C ARG A 253 -15.05 6.37 -3.67
N GLN A 254 -13.80 6.21 -4.09
CA GLN A 254 -13.41 5.22 -5.09
C GLN A 254 -13.56 3.79 -4.59
N TRP A 255 -13.33 3.54 -3.29
CA TRP A 255 -13.67 2.25 -2.69
C TRP A 255 -15.19 2.05 -2.58
N LEU A 256 -15.96 3.11 -2.32
CA LEU A 256 -17.43 3.06 -2.37
C LEU A 256 -17.96 2.78 -3.78
N ASP A 257 -17.32 3.30 -4.83
CA ASP A 257 -17.63 2.94 -6.22
C ASP A 257 -17.48 1.43 -6.45
N GLN A 258 -16.42 0.83 -5.92
CA GLN A 258 -16.16 -0.61 -6.02
C GLN A 258 -17.20 -1.43 -5.24
N THR A 259 -17.34 -1.16 -3.95
CA THR A 259 -18.29 -1.89 -3.08
C THR A 259 -19.73 -1.79 -3.58
N LEU A 260 -20.13 -0.66 -4.19
CA LEU A 260 -21.41 -0.48 -4.85
C LEU A 260 -21.62 -1.41 -6.06
N ARG A 261 -20.58 -1.60 -6.89
CA ARG A 261 -20.63 -2.55 -8.00
C ARG A 261 -20.79 -3.98 -7.47
N ASP A 262 -20.04 -4.30 -6.42
CA ASP A 262 -20.02 -5.61 -5.78
C ASP A 262 -21.29 -5.94 -5.01
N GLY A 263 -22.13 -4.94 -4.73
CA GLY A 263 -23.37 -5.14 -3.98
C GLY A 263 -23.12 -5.36 -2.49
N LEU A 264 -22.03 -4.82 -1.94
CA LEU A 264 -21.69 -4.97 -0.53
C LEU A 264 -22.76 -4.30 0.34
N THR A 265 -23.23 -5.00 1.37
CA THR A 265 -24.25 -4.50 2.31
C THR A 265 -23.76 -3.26 3.08
N ARG A 266 -24.67 -2.33 3.34
CA ARG A 266 -24.41 -1.14 4.18
C ARG A 266 -24.02 -1.51 5.62
N ASP A 267 -24.48 -2.67 6.08
CA ASP A 267 -24.22 -3.22 7.41
C ASP A 267 -22.88 -3.99 7.48
N ALA A 268 -22.09 -3.97 6.40
CA ALA A 268 -20.82 -4.67 6.37
C ALA A 268 -19.90 -4.12 7.46
N ILE A 269 -19.27 -5.02 8.21
CA ILE A 269 -18.31 -4.70 9.26
C ILE A 269 -16.95 -4.56 8.60
N VAL A 270 -16.43 -3.35 8.58
CA VAL A 270 -15.13 -3.03 7.98
C VAL A 270 -14.03 -3.23 9.02
N LEU A 271 -13.06 -4.08 8.71
CA LEU A 271 -11.83 -4.25 9.46
C LEU A 271 -10.71 -3.59 8.66
N PRO A 272 -10.36 -2.33 8.95
CA PRO A 272 -9.27 -1.67 8.24
C PRO A 272 -7.90 -2.12 8.79
N THR A 273 -6.86 -2.11 7.96
CA THR A 273 -5.47 -2.23 8.44
C THR A 273 -5.11 -1.09 9.38
N HIS A 274 -5.53 0.13 9.02
CA HIS A 274 -5.30 1.34 9.79
C HIS A 274 -6.64 1.91 10.27
N GLY A 275 -6.75 2.22 11.56
CA GLY A 275 -7.99 2.71 12.16
C GLY A 275 -8.71 1.66 13.01
N LYS A 276 -10.02 1.85 13.16
CA LYS A 276 -10.91 1.11 14.05
C LYS A 276 -11.94 0.32 13.26
N VAL A 277 -12.37 -0.82 13.80
CA VAL A 277 -13.51 -1.57 13.26
C VAL A 277 -14.74 -0.66 13.21
N ALA A 278 -15.37 -0.56 12.04
CA ALA A 278 -16.48 0.36 11.81
C ALA A 278 -17.46 -0.21 10.77
N PRO A 279 -18.76 0.14 10.83
CA PRO A 279 -19.69 -0.26 9.78
C PRO A 279 -19.46 0.56 8.49
N LEU A 280 -19.66 -0.05 7.32
CA LEU A 280 -19.58 0.63 6.02
C LEU A 280 -20.54 1.82 5.94
N GLY A 281 -21.70 1.73 6.58
CA GLY A 281 -22.66 2.83 6.73
C GLY A 281 -22.07 4.11 7.31
N GLN A 282 -21.06 4.02 8.18
CA GLN A 282 -20.36 5.21 8.69
C GLN A 282 -19.57 5.91 7.59
N LEU A 283 -18.85 5.15 6.75
CA LEU A 283 -18.11 5.70 5.61
C LEU A 283 -19.06 6.36 4.60
N ILE A 284 -20.18 5.70 4.28
CA ILE A 284 -21.22 6.23 3.39
C ILE A 284 -21.75 7.58 3.89
N ASN A 285 -21.99 7.68 5.20
CA ASN A 285 -22.49 8.91 5.82
C ASN A 285 -21.44 10.03 5.81
N ILE A 286 -20.18 9.73 6.13
CA ILE A 286 -19.09 10.71 6.14
C ILE A 286 -18.85 11.30 4.75
N THR A 287 -18.90 10.45 3.73
CA THR A 287 -18.67 10.87 2.34
C THR A 287 -19.91 11.43 1.66
N ALA A 288 -21.09 11.33 2.30
CA ALA A 288 -22.40 11.61 1.69
C ALA A 288 -22.59 10.89 0.33
N TYR A 289 -22.10 9.66 0.24
CA TYR A 289 -22.08 8.91 -1.02
C TYR A 289 -23.45 8.25 -1.27
N PRO A 290 -24.01 8.34 -2.51
CA PRO A 290 -25.31 7.76 -2.82
C PRO A 290 -25.23 6.24 -2.95
N TYR A 291 -25.32 5.54 -1.82
CA TYR A 291 -25.19 4.10 -1.74
C TYR A 291 -26.57 3.43 -1.54
N PRO A 292 -26.99 2.47 -2.40
CA PRO A 292 -28.28 1.78 -2.26
C PRO A 292 -28.42 0.95 -0.97
N ASP A 293 -29.64 0.61 -0.59
CA ASP A 293 -29.92 -0.27 0.57
C ASP A 293 -29.68 -1.75 0.24
N PHE A 294 -28.43 -2.10 -0.02
CA PHE A 294 -28.01 -3.49 -0.20
C PHE A 294 -28.01 -4.25 1.12
N ASP A 295 -28.47 -5.50 1.06
CA ASP A 295 -28.30 -6.50 2.09
C ASP A 295 -27.31 -7.59 1.63
N ALA A 296 -27.06 -8.59 2.48
CA ALA A 296 -26.10 -9.66 2.21
C ALA A 296 -26.42 -10.51 0.97
N THR A 297 -27.65 -10.46 0.45
CA THR A 297 -28.07 -11.21 -0.75
C THR A 297 -27.81 -10.45 -2.06
N HIS A 298 -27.41 -9.18 -1.98
CA HIS A 298 -27.14 -8.34 -3.15
C HIS A 298 -25.72 -8.50 -3.70
N TRP A 299 -24.87 -9.31 -3.06
CA TRP A 299 -23.48 -9.53 -3.43
C TRP A 299 -23.33 -10.17 -4.82
N ARG A 300 -22.42 -9.64 -5.65
CA ARG A 300 -22.37 -9.93 -7.09
C ARG A 300 -21.08 -10.57 -7.60
N HIS A 301 -19.95 -10.44 -6.88
CA HIS A 301 -18.63 -10.81 -7.39
C HIS A 301 -17.91 -11.83 -6.50
N GLY A 302 -17.09 -12.72 -7.07
CA GLY A 302 -16.42 -13.79 -6.32
C GLY A 302 -17.15 -15.15 -6.34
N ALA A 303 -16.87 -16.02 -5.37
CA ALA A 303 -17.46 -17.36 -5.31
C ALA A 303 -18.98 -17.29 -5.15
N ALA A 304 -19.72 -18.15 -5.86
CA ALA A 304 -21.18 -18.19 -5.79
C ALA A 304 -21.64 -18.41 -4.34
N LEU A 305 -22.34 -17.41 -3.80
CA LEU A 305 -22.99 -17.47 -2.50
C LEU A 305 -24.37 -18.11 -2.69
N CYS A 306 -24.36 -19.41 -2.97
CA CYS A 306 -25.49 -20.34 -3.18
C CYS A 306 -26.61 -19.93 -4.16
#